data_AF-A0A5M3WFA8-F1
#
_entry.id   AF-A0A5M3WFA8-F1
#
_cell.length_a   1.000
_cell.length_b   1.000
_cell.length_c   1.000
_cell.angle_alpha   90.00
_cell.angle_beta   90.00
_cell.angle_gamma   90.00
#
_symmetry.space_group_name_H-M   'P 1'
#
loop_
_entity.id
_entity.type
_entity.pdbx_description
1 polymer ?
#
loop_
_entity_poly.entity_id
_entity_poly.type
_entity_poly.pdbx_seq_one_letter_code
_entity_poly.pdbx_strand_id
1 'polypeptide(L)'
;MRAGLGTATLPWLVRRGMLACWQELPRCLAAGVFGLAAATPLLVAILVAAPDWMPAAATVPPALALTGLARFAAALARGDGPRLAMLRQIDPALALLLACGVSLAGFGLASGGAATLAATLGAAGLLLVFPYALVYGALRGRYGLGALRGGAILVAFRPSWAFTLVGLGWLGGFAVAASTGVLAVVVLPLLLAITATQTLSLLGEIDELQGSRQ
;
A
#
# COMPACT_ATOMS: atom_id res chain seq x y z
N MET A 1 29.20 -17.42 -10.72
CA MET A 1 29.41 -16.98 -9.31
C MET A 1 28.04 -16.80 -8.67
N ARG A 2 27.51 -17.85 -8.03
CA ARG A 2 26.25 -17.76 -7.28
C ARG A 2 26.57 -17.09 -5.95
N ALA A 3 26.31 -15.78 -5.85
CA ALA A 3 26.39 -15.08 -4.58
C ALA A 3 25.39 -15.75 -3.63
N GLY A 4 25.90 -16.36 -2.56
CA GLY A 4 25.08 -16.94 -1.53
C GLY A 4 24.10 -15.89 -1.00
N LEU A 5 22.85 -16.31 -0.83
CA LEU A 5 21.78 -15.56 -0.23
C LEU A 5 22.23 -15.04 1.14
N GLY A 6 22.71 -13.80 1.19
CA GLY A 6 22.49 -13.00 2.38
C GLY A 6 20.97 -12.89 2.48
N THR A 7 20.36 -13.71 3.35
CA THR A 7 18.95 -13.62 3.70
C THR A 7 18.60 -12.16 3.86
N ALA A 8 17.82 -11.60 2.93
CA ALA A 8 17.51 -10.19 2.94
C ALA A 8 16.77 -9.90 4.25
N THR A 9 17.47 -9.29 5.20
CA THR A 9 16.89 -9.01 6.50
C THR A 9 15.91 -7.86 6.35
N LEU A 10 14.83 -7.89 7.12
CA LEU A 10 13.80 -6.85 7.07
C LEU A 10 14.38 -5.43 7.24
N PRO A 11 15.34 -5.17 8.16
CA PRO A 11 15.97 -3.85 8.27
C PRO A 11 16.68 -3.40 6.99
N TRP A 12 17.31 -4.33 6.27
CA TRP A 12 17.95 -4.01 5.00
C TRP A 12 16.94 -3.64 3.91
N LEU A 13 15.81 -4.35 3.82
CA LEU A 13 14.73 -4.06 2.86
C LEU A 13 14.08 -2.70 3.11
N VAL A 14 13.88 -2.34 4.39
CA VAL A 14 13.39 -1.02 4.80
C VAL A 14 14.38 0.06 4.40
N ARG A 15 15.67 -0.11 4.73
CA ARG A 15 16.73 0.84 4.36
C ARG A 15 16.81 1.02 2.85
N ARG A 16 16.69 -0.06 2.06
CA ARG A 16 16.71 -0.01 0.60
C ARG A 16 15.52 0.80 0.06
N GLY A 17 14.31 0.58 0.58
CA GLY A 17 13.13 1.35 0.20
C GLY A 17 13.27 2.84 0.53
N MET A 18 13.81 3.15 1.72
CA MET A 18 14.12 4.53 2.13
C MET A 18 15.13 5.20 1.19
N LEU A 19 16.24 4.53 0.88
CA LEU A 19 17.28 5.07 0.00
C LEU A 19 16.75 5.33 -1.41
N ALA A 20 15.94 4.42 -1.96
CA ALA A 20 15.32 4.62 -3.26
C ALA A 20 14.41 5.85 -3.24
N CYS A 21 13.56 5.98 -2.21
CA CYS A 21 12.70 7.16 -2.04
C CYS A 21 13.52 8.46 -1.91
N TRP A 22 14.65 8.42 -1.18
CA TRP A 22 15.52 9.57 -1.00
C TRP A 22 16.22 10.01 -2.29
N GLN A 23 16.65 9.06 -3.12
CA GLN A 23 17.28 9.36 -4.42
C GLN A 23 16.31 10.04 -5.39
N GLU A 24 15.02 9.71 -5.29
CA GLU A 24 13.96 10.21 -6.16
C GLU A 24 13.02 11.19 -5.44
N LEU A 25 13.53 11.85 -4.38
CA LEU A 25 12.74 12.65 -3.46
C LEU A 25 11.82 13.68 -4.14
N PRO A 26 12.24 14.46 -5.15
CA PRO A 26 11.34 15.39 -5.84
C PRO A 26 10.13 14.69 -6.47
N ARG A 27 10.33 13.50 -7.05
CA ARG A 27 9.26 12.72 -7.68
C ARG A 27 8.38 12.05 -6.63
N CYS A 28 8.98 11.56 -5.55
CA CYS A 28 8.25 11.02 -4.40
C CYS A 28 7.37 12.08 -3.74
N LEU A 29 7.85 13.32 -3.60
CA LEU A 29 7.05 14.44 -3.10
C LEU A 29 5.86 14.73 -4.02
N ALA A 30 6.07 14.80 -5.33
CA ALA A 30 4.98 15.01 -6.29
C ALA A 30 3.94 13.87 -6.22
N ALA A 31 4.39 12.62 -6.09
CA ALA A 31 3.52 11.45 -5.90
C ALA A 31 2.74 11.54 -4.57
N GLY A 32 3.39 11.98 -3.50
CA GLY A 32 2.75 12.23 -2.20
C GLY A 32 1.67 13.31 -2.26
N VAL A 33 1.97 14.46 -2.89
CA VAL A 33 1.00 15.54 -3.11
C VAL A 33 -0.19 15.04 -3.92
N PHE A 34 0.05 14.24 -4.97
CA PHE A 34 -1.02 13.61 -5.74
C PHE A 34 -1.91 12.71 -4.87
N GLY A 35 -1.31 11.87 -4.01
CA GLY A 35 -2.06 11.02 -3.08
C GLY A 35 -2.91 11.83 -2.09
N LEU A 36 -2.36 12.91 -1.52
CA LEU A 36 -3.10 13.79 -0.63
C LEU A 36 -4.21 14.56 -1.33
N ALA A 37 -3.94 15.08 -2.52
CA ALA A 37 -4.94 15.75 -3.35
C ALA A 37 -6.13 14.81 -3.63
N ALA A 38 -5.86 13.53 -3.92
CA ALA A 38 -6.90 12.53 -4.12
C ALA A 38 -7.68 12.22 -2.84
N ALA A 39 -7.10 12.41 -1.65
CA ALA A 39 -7.80 12.22 -0.37
C ALA A 39 -8.63 13.44 0.06
N THR A 40 -8.45 14.61 -0.57
CA THR A 40 -9.19 15.84 -0.22
C THR A 40 -10.72 15.70 -0.19
N PRO A 41 -11.41 15.06 -1.16
CA PRO A 41 -12.87 14.93 -1.10
C PRO A 41 -13.32 14.10 0.11
N LEU A 42 -12.54 13.08 0.51
CA LEU A 42 -12.82 12.28 1.69
C LEU A 42 -12.67 13.10 2.97
N LEU A 43 -11.59 13.86 3.08
CA LEU A 43 -11.35 14.74 4.22
C LEU A 43 -12.46 15.80 4.35
N VAL A 44 -12.86 16.42 3.24
CA VAL A 44 -13.96 17.40 3.23
C VAL A 44 -15.28 16.75 3.63
N ALA A 45 -15.61 15.57 3.10
CA ALA A 45 -16.83 14.85 3.46
C ALA A 45 -16.88 14.55 4.97
N ILE A 46 -15.76 14.16 5.57
CA ILE A 46 -15.66 13.91 7.01
C ILE A 46 -15.80 15.22 7.80
N LEU A 47 -15.10 16.29 7.41
CA LEU A 47 -15.10 17.58 8.13
C LEU A 47 -16.47 18.25 8.13
N VAL A 48 -17.25 18.11 7.07
CA VAL A 48 -18.60 18.68 6.93
C VAL A 48 -19.67 17.76 7.54
N ALA A 49 -19.28 16.61 8.11
CA ALA A 49 -20.19 15.57 8.60
C ALA A 49 -21.25 15.21 7.54
N ALA A 50 -20.77 14.99 6.31
CA ALA A 50 -21.62 14.67 5.18
C ALA A 50 -22.40 13.36 5.42
N PRO A 51 -23.56 13.16 4.77
CA PRO A 51 -24.32 11.92 4.87
C PRO A 51 -23.45 10.71 4.51
N ASP A 52 -23.64 9.60 5.22
CA ASP A 52 -22.86 8.37 5.16
C ASP A 52 -22.44 7.89 3.75
N TRP A 53 -23.29 8.03 2.74
CA TRP A 53 -22.95 7.63 1.37
C TRP A 53 -21.86 8.50 0.73
N MET A 54 -21.70 9.76 1.15
CA MET A 54 -20.71 10.70 0.65
C MET A 54 -19.27 10.32 1.01
N PRO A 55 -18.90 10.05 2.28
CA PRO A 55 -17.54 9.59 2.59
C PRO A 55 -17.25 8.24 1.93
N ALA A 56 -18.24 7.34 1.81
CA ALA A 56 -18.07 6.08 1.09
C ALA A 56 -17.70 6.32 -0.38
N ALA A 57 -18.44 7.18 -1.10
CA ALA A 57 -18.11 7.56 -2.47
C ALA A 57 -16.76 8.30 -2.56
N ALA A 58 -16.44 9.12 -1.58
CA ALA A 58 -15.19 9.87 -1.51
C ALA A 58 -13.95 9.01 -1.20
N THR A 59 -14.12 7.73 -0.82
CA THR A 59 -13.01 6.77 -0.73
C THR A 59 -12.49 6.31 -2.10
N VAL A 60 -13.26 6.49 -3.18
CA VAL A 60 -12.89 6.03 -4.52
C VAL A 60 -11.67 6.77 -5.08
N PRO A 61 -11.60 8.12 -5.08
CA PRO A 61 -10.42 8.84 -5.55
C PRO A 61 -9.09 8.45 -4.87
N PRO A 62 -8.98 8.38 -3.52
CA PRO A 62 -7.74 7.96 -2.90
C PRO A 62 -7.41 6.49 -3.16
N ALA A 63 -8.41 5.59 -3.27
CA ALA A 63 -8.17 4.20 -3.64
C ALA A 63 -7.59 4.07 -5.06
N LEU A 64 -8.09 4.84 -6.03
CA LEU A 64 -7.54 4.90 -7.37
C LEU A 64 -6.10 5.42 -7.36
N ALA A 65 -5.85 6.51 -6.63
CA ALA A 65 -4.52 7.09 -6.50
C ALA A 65 -3.51 6.08 -5.92
N LEU A 66 -3.90 5.30 -4.91
CA LEU A 66 -3.05 4.25 -4.33
C LEU A 66 -2.61 3.20 -5.36
N THR A 67 -3.45 2.82 -6.31
CA THR A 67 -3.06 1.86 -7.36
C THR A 67 -2.00 2.43 -8.30
N GLY A 68 -2.11 3.70 -8.68
CA GLY A 68 -1.09 4.40 -9.47
C GLY A 68 0.20 4.62 -8.69
N LEU A 69 0.09 4.98 -7.41
CA LEU A 69 1.25 5.13 -6.51
C LEU A 69 1.98 3.81 -6.29
N ALA A 70 1.27 2.69 -6.22
CA ALA A 70 1.88 1.38 -6.12
C ALA A 70 2.71 1.02 -7.36
N ARG A 71 2.27 1.42 -8.57
CA ARG A 71 3.08 1.29 -9.79
C ARG A 71 4.32 2.15 -9.78
N PHE A 72 4.19 3.40 -9.34
CA PHE A 72 5.33 4.29 -9.14
C PHE A 72 6.34 3.69 -8.15
N ALA A 73 5.87 3.17 -7.02
CA ALA A 73 6.70 2.52 -6.01
C ALA A 73 7.35 1.23 -6.50
N ALA A 74 6.65 0.45 -7.32
CA ALA A 74 7.18 -0.75 -7.96
C ALA A 74 8.35 -0.41 -8.91
N ALA A 75 8.22 0.63 -9.73
CA ALA A 75 9.30 1.12 -10.60
C ALA A 75 10.49 1.64 -9.78
N LEU A 76 10.21 2.35 -8.68
CA LEU A 76 11.24 2.83 -7.76
C LEU A 76 12.02 1.66 -7.13
N ALA A 77 11.33 0.62 -6.68
CA ALA A 77 11.96 -0.54 -6.05
C ALA A 77 12.80 -1.38 -7.03
N ARG A 78 12.45 -1.36 -8.32
CA ARG A 78 13.26 -1.97 -9.40
C ARG A 78 14.48 -1.15 -9.80
N GLY A 79 14.47 0.15 -9.53
CA GLY A 79 15.51 1.08 -9.99
C GLY A 79 15.30 1.55 -11.43
N ASP A 80 14.09 1.40 -11.99
CA ASP A 80 13.79 1.68 -13.41
C ASP A 80 13.64 3.18 -13.74
N GLY A 81 13.91 4.07 -12.78
CA GLY A 81 13.70 5.52 -12.92
C GLY A 81 12.21 5.87 -12.99
N PRO A 82 11.55 6.13 -11.84
CA PRO A 82 10.10 6.24 -11.79
C PRO A 82 9.60 7.50 -12.52
N ARG A 83 8.62 7.34 -13.40
CA ARG A 83 8.01 8.44 -14.16
C ARG A 83 6.67 8.83 -13.54
N LEU A 84 6.41 10.13 -13.39
CA LEU A 84 5.12 10.62 -12.88
C LEU A 84 3.93 10.22 -13.75
N ALA A 85 4.15 9.97 -15.05
CA ALA A 85 3.13 9.43 -15.95
C ALA A 85 2.58 8.07 -15.48
N MET A 86 3.35 7.28 -14.71
CA MET A 86 2.91 6.00 -14.15
C MET A 86 1.79 6.17 -13.12
N LEU A 87 1.65 7.36 -12.49
CA LEU A 87 0.56 7.64 -11.56
C LEU A 87 -0.83 7.57 -12.23
N ARG A 88 -0.90 7.76 -13.55
CA ARG A 88 -2.14 7.64 -14.33
C ARG A 88 -2.52 6.19 -14.63
N GLN A 89 -1.60 5.25 -14.43
CA GLN A 89 -1.85 3.84 -14.68
C GLN A 89 -2.54 3.22 -13.46
N ILE A 90 -3.84 3.42 -13.38
CA ILE A 90 -4.68 2.97 -12.28
C ILE A 90 -5.25 1.57 -12.53
N ASP A 91 -5.56 0.86 -11.44
CA ASP A 91 -6.33 -0.39 -11.47
C ASP A 91 -7.71 -0.12 -10.85
N PRO A 92 -8.73 0.16 -11.67
CA PRO A 92 -10.05 0.52 -11.15
C PRO A 92 -10.71 -0.64 -10.40
N ALA A 93 -10.45 -1.89 -10.78
CA ALA A 93 -11.04 -3.05 -10.12
C ALA A 93 -10.49 -3.21 -8.70
N LEU A 94 -9.16 -3.13 -8.53
CA LEU A 94 -8.55 -3.21 -7.21
C LEU A 94 -8.90 -1.98 -6.34
N ALA A 95 -8.96 -0.80 -6.94
CA ALA A 95 -9.37 0.42 -6.25
C ALA A 95 -10.81 0.34 -5.74
N LEU A 96 -11.76 -0.15 -6.54
CA LEU A 96 -13.14 -0.33 -6.11
C LEU A 96 -13.27 -1.36 -5.00
N LEU A 97 -12.51 -2.45 -5.05
CA LEU A 97 -12.46 -3.44 -3.97
C LEU A 97 -11.92 -2.82 -2.67
N LEU A 98 -10.87 -1.99 -2.76
CA LEU A 98 -10.31 -1.27 -1.62
C LEU A 98 -11.33 -0.27 -1.05
N ALA A 99 -11.92 0.57 -1.90
CA ALA A 99 -12.91 1.58 -1.52
C ALA A 99 -14.13 0.94 -0.83
N CYS A 100 -14.66 -0.14 -1.42
CA CYS A 100 -15.77 -0.90 -0.85
C CYS A 100 -15.40 -1.52 0.50
N GLY A 101 -14.23 -2.18 0.59
CA GLY A 101 -13.75 -2.78 1.83
C GLY A 101 -13.58 -1.76 2.95
N VAL A 102 -12.92 -0.63 2.67
CA VAL A 102 -12.68 0.44 3.65
C VAL A 102 -14.00 1.09 4.08
N SER A 103 -14.92 1.34 3.14
CA SER A 103 -16.23 1.90 3.46
C SER A 103 -17.06 0.97 4.34
N LEU A 104 -17.13 -0.33 4.00
CA LEU A 104 -17.83 -1.34 4.79
C LEU A 104 -17.23 -1.49 6.19
N ALA A 105 -15.89 -1.50 6.30
CA ALA A 105 -15.21 -1.51 7.58
C ALA A 105 -15.53 -0.25 8.41
N GLY A 106 -15.50 0.93 7.78
CA GLY A 106 -15.86 2.19 8.42
C GLY A 106 -17.28 2.20 8.98
N PHE A 107 -18.26 1.79 8.17
CA PHE A 107 -19.66 1.69 8.60
C PHE A 107 -19.86 0.70 9.74
N GLY A 108 -19.27 -0.49 9.64
CA GLY A 108 -19.43 -1.50 10.68
C GLY A 108 -18.76 -1.11 12.00
N LEU A 109 -17.66 -0.33 11.95
CA LEU A 109 -17.05 0.25 13.14
C LEU A 109 -17.96 1.32 13.78
N ALA A 110 -18.67 2.11 12.97
CA ALA A 110 -19.60 3.13 13.45
C ALA A 110 -20.93 2.56 13.98
N SER A 111 -21.35 1.36 13.55
CA SER A 111 -22.66 0.78 13.89
C SER A 111 -22.77 0.16 15.29
N GLY A 112 -21.66 -0.06 16.00
CA GLY A 112 -21.65 -0.70 17.33
C GLY A 112 -21.95 -2.21 17.34
N GLY A 113 -21.87 -2.83 18.52
CA GLY A 113 -22.27 -4.22 18.76
C GLY A 113 -21.44 -5.27 18.02
N ALA A 114 -22.10 -6.36 17.57
CA ALA A 114 -21.44 -7.47 16.88
C ALA A 114 -20.88 -7.06 15.50
N ALA A 115 -21.46 -6.05 14.85
CA ALA A 115 -20.97 -5.51 13.59
C ALA A 115 -19.57 -4.88 13.74
N THR A 116 -19.27 -4.29 14.90
CA THR A 116 -17.94 -3.73 15.19
C THR A 116 -16.86 -4.81 15.20
N LEU A 117 -17.13 -6.01 15.72
CA LEU A 117 -16.16 -7.11 15.70
C LEU A 117 -15.84 -7.55 14.27
N ALA A 118 -16.88 -7.79 13.46
CA ALA A 118 -16.71 -8.17 12.05
C ALA A 118 -15.97 -7.09 11.26
N ALA A 119 -16.29 -5.82 11.50
CA ALA A 119 -15.64 -4.69 10.86
C ALA A 119 -14.17 -4.51 11.29
N THR A 120 -13.86 -4.77 12.57
CA THR A 120 -12.49 -4.72 13.09
C THR A 120 -11.63 -5.81 12.46
N LEU A 121 -12.14 -7.04 12.38
CA LEU A 121 -11.45 -8.14 11.70
C LEU A 121 -11.29 -7.87 10.20
N GLY A 122 -12.33 -7.33 9.57
CA GLY A 122 -12.27 -6.88 8.18
C GLY A 122 -11.19 -5.82 7.97
N ALA A 123 -11.16 -4.76 8.79
CA ALA A 123 -10.16 -3.71 8.72
C ALA A 123 -8.74 -4.24 8.92
N ALA A 124 -8.53 -5.14 9.89
CA ALA A 124 -7.24 -5.79 10.11
C ALA A 124 -6.79 -6.60 8.88
N GLY A 125 -7.70 -7.36 8.27
CA GLY A 125 -7.44 -8.08 7.02
C GLY A 125 -7.08 -7.15 5.87
N LEU A 126 -7.80 -6.03 5.72
CA LEU A 126 -7.51 -5.01 4.71
C LEU A 126 -6.11 -4.41 4.90
N LEU A 127 -5.76 -4.02 6.14
CA LEU A 127 -4.46 -3.44 6.48
C LEU A 127 -3.30 -4.39 6.21
N LEU A 128 -3.50 -5.70 6.38
CA LEU A 128 -2.49 -6.71 6.10
C LEU A 128 -2.35 -7.00 4.60
N VAL A 129 -3.47 -7.18 3.89
CA VAL A 129 -3.46 -7.72 2.52
C VAL A 129 -3.28 -6.65 1.45
N PHE A 130 -3.93 -5.48 1.58
CA PHE A 130 -3.97 -4.51 0.51
C PHE A 130 -2.61 -3.87 0.15
N PRO A 131 -1.70 -3.58 1.09
CA PRO A 131 -0.37 -3.08 0.74
C PRO A 131 0.36 -4.04 -0.21
N TYR A 132 0.32 -5.35 0.09
CA TYR A 132 0.91 -6.36 -0.79
C TYR A 132 0.13 -6.56 -2.08
N ALA A 133 -1.21 -6.51 -2.04
CA ALA A 133 -2.02 -6.67 -3.26
C ALA A 133 -1.74 -5.55 -4.28
N LEU A 134 -1.68 -4.30 -3.81
CA LEU A 134 -1.38 -3.12 -4.64
C LEU A 134 -0.02 -3.28 -5.34
N VAL A 135 1.00 -3.60 -4.56
CA VAL A 135 2.37 -3.73 -5.04
C VAL A 135 2.56 -4.99 -5.89
N TYR A 136 1.97 -6.11 -5.52
CA TYR A 136 2.02 -7.34 -6.30
C TYR A 136 1.36 -7.14 -7.67
N GLY A 137 0.20 -6.49 -7.71
CA GLY A 137 -0.48 -6.13 -8.96
C GLY A 137 0.41 -5.27 -9.85
N ALA A 138 1.04 -4.24 -9.27
CA ALA A 138 1.99 -3.38 -9.96
C ALA A 138 3.24 -4.13 -10.49
N LEU A 139 3.81 -5.06 -9.70
CA LEU A 139 5.01 -5.80 -10.08
C LEU A 139 4.73 -6.89 -11.12
N ARG A 140 3.69 -7.71 -10.92
CA ARG A 140 3.39 -8.83 -11.83
C ARG A 140 2.43 -8.45 -12.97
N GLY A 141 2.02 -7.18 -13.08
CA GLY A 141 1.06 -6.72 -14.08
C GLY A 141 -0.32 -7.38 -13.95
N ARG A 142 -0.72 -7.71 -12.71
CA ARG A 142 -2.00 -8.35 -12.39
C ARG A 142 -2.98 -7.30 -11.90
N TYR A 143 -4.26 -7.52 -12.16
CA TYR A 143 -5.33 -6.57 -11.82
C TYR A 143 -6.42 -7.18 -10.94
N GLY A 144 -7.11 -6.34 -10.19
CA GLY A 144 -8.29 -6.69 -9.39
C GLY A 144 -8.07 -7.90 -8.47
N LEU A 145 -8.93 -8.91 -8.60
CA LEU A 145 -8.88 -10.13 -7.77
C LEU A 145 -7.57 -10.92 -7.93
N GLY A 146 -6.93 -10.87 -9.09
CA GLY A 146 -5.63 -11.52 -9.29
C GLY A 146 -4.55 -10.89 -8.42
N ALA A 147 -4.57 -9.55 -8.31
CA ALA A 147 -3.67 -8.82 -7.43
C ALA A 147 -3.97 -9.08 -5.95
N LEU A 148 -5.25 -9.10 -5.57
CA LEU A 148 -5.71 -9.41 -4.22
C LEU A 148 -5.27 -10.82 -3.77
N ARG A 149 -5.50 -11.83 -4.61
CA ARG A 149 -5.09 -13.22 -4.33
C ARG A 149 -3.58 -13.33 -4.15
N GLY A 150 -2.80 -12.68 -5.02
CA GLY A 150 -1.34 -12.65 -4.89
C GLY A 150 -0.89 -12.00 -3.59
N GLY A 151 -1.47 -10.85 -3.23
CA GLY A 151 -1.21 -10.18 -1.96
C GLY A 151 -1.51 -11.06 -0.75
N ALA A 152 -2.66 -11.74 -0.75
CA ALA A 152 -3.05 -12.65 0.34
C ALA A 152 -2.07 -13.84 0.49
N ILE A 153 -1.61 -14.41 -0.63
CA ILE A 153 -0.61 -15.49 -0.63
C ILE A 153 0.72 -15.00 -0.03
N LEU A 154 1.16 -13.79 -0.39
CA LEU A 154 2.40 -13.22 0.15
C LEU A 154 2.33 -12.99 1.66
N VAL A 155 1.20 -12.48 2.16
CA VAL A 155 0.95 -12.31 3.60
C VAL A 155 0.98 -13.66 4.31
N ALA A 156 0.34 -14.69 3.74
CA ALA A 156 0.36 -16.04 4.30
C ALA A 156 1.77 -16.66 4.31
N PHE A 157 2.61 -16.33 3.30
CA PHE A 157 3.97 -16.83 3.19
C PHE A 157 4.93 -16.20 4.21
N ARG A 158 4.83 -14.89 4.49
CA ARG A 158 5.62 -14.18 5.51
C ARG A 158 4.77 -13.21 6.34
N PRO A 159 3.98 -13.70 7.31
CA PRO A 159 3.08 -12.85 8.09
C PRO A 159 3.82 -11.80 8.94
N SER A 160 5.03 -12.11 9.40
CA SER A 160 5.86 -11.18 10.18
C SER A 160 6.21 -9.91 9.41
N TRP A 161 6.38 -9.98 8.09
CA TRP A 161 6.68 -8.81 7.27
C TRP A 161 5.44 -7.92 7.12
N ALA A 162 4.26 -8.54 6.99
CA ALA A 162 3.00 -7.82 6.95
C ALA A 162 2.71 -7.06 8.27
N PHE A 163 2.91 -7.72 9.42
CA PHE A 163 2.80 -7.04 10.71
C PHE A 163 3.80 -5.89 10.86
N THR A 164 5.00 -6.04 10.29
CA THR A 164 5.99 -4.95 10.32
C THR A 164 5.55 -3.76 9.47
N LEU A 165 4.96 -3.99 8.30
CA LEU A 165 4.40 -2.91 7.48
C LEU A 165 3.23 -2.21 8.19
N VAL A 166 2.37 -2.97 8.88
CA VAL A 166 1.32 -2.37 9.72
C VAL A 166 1.95 -1.49 10.81
N GLY A 167 2.94 -2.00 11.54
CA GLY A 167 3.65 -1.22 12.56
C GLY A 167 4.31 0.05 12.00
N LEU A 168 4.96 -0.03 10.83
CA LEU A 168 5.51 1.13 10.14
C LEU A 168 4.42 2.11 9.68
N GLY A 169 3.26 1.61 9.24
CA GLY A 169 2.09 2.42 8.92
C GLY A 169 1.58 3.21 10.12
N TRP A 170 1.51 2.58 11.29
CA TRP A 170 1.15 3.24 12.56
C TRP A 170 2.16 4.32 12.96
N LEU A 171 3.46 4.01 12.91
CA LEU A 171 4.51 4.99 13.19
C LEU A 171 4.50 6.15 12.18
N GLY A 172 4.25 5.85 10.90
CA GLY A 172 4.08 6.85 9.86
C GLY A 172 2.88 7.75 10.14
N GLY A 173 1.73 7.18 10.50
CA GLY A 173 0.53 7.93 10.89
C GLY A 173 0.77 8.84 12.09
N PHE A 174 1.47 8.34 13.11
CA PHE A 174 1.89 9.15 14.26
C PHE A 174 2.79 10.32 13.84
N ALA A 175 3.78 10.07 12.98
CA ALA A 175 4.67 11.12 12.48
C ALA A 175 3.91 12.18 11.67
N VAL A 176 2.92 11.77 10.86
CA VAL A 176 2.03 12.69 10.14
C VAL A 176 1.24 13.56 11.13
N ALA A 177 0.64 12.97 12.15
CA ALA A 177 -0.11 13.71 13.16
C ALA A 177 0.79 14.70 13.94
N ALA A 178 1.97 14.24 14.39
CA ALA A 178 2.93 15.05 15.13
C ALA A 178 3.51 16.22 14.31
N SER A 179 3.60 16.05 12.98
CA SER A 179 4.07 17.08 12.05
C SER A 179 2.95 17.95 11.47
N THR A 180 1.76 17.94 12.08
CA THR A 180 0.57 18.68 11.62
C THR A 180 0.23 18.44 10.14
N GLY A 181 0.53 17.23 9.64
CA GLY A 181 0.25 16.83 8.26
C GLY A 181 1.42 17.04 7.27
N VAL A 182 2.49 17.74 7.64
CA VAL A 182 3.61 18.04 6.71
C VAL A 182 4.26 16.77 6.18
N LEU A 183 4.48 15.76 7.04
CA LEU A 183 5.09 14.50 6.62
C LEU A 183 4.17 13.61 5.80
N ALA A 184 2.88 13.94 5.65
CA ALA A 184 1.93 13.11 4.90
C ALA A 184 2.35 12.94 3.43
N VAL A 185 3.00 13.95 2.87
CA VAL A 185 3.54 13.94 1.50
C VAL A 185 4.64 12.88 1.33
N VAL A 186 5.42 12.58 2.38
CA VAL A 186 6.57 11.67 2.28
C VAL A 186 6.23 10.27 2.78
N VAL A 187 5.42 10.16 3.84
CA VAL A 187 5.14 8.88 4.50
C VAL A 187 4.45 7.89 3.56
N LEU A 188 3.47 8.35 2.78
CA LEU A 188 2.74 7.49 1.85
C LEU A 188 3.64 6.86 0.76
N PRO A 189 4.38 7.63 -0.07
CA PRO A 189 5.27 7.05 -1.07
C PRO A 189 6.39 6.23 -0.45
N LEU A 190 6.86 6.59 0.75
CA LEU A 190 7.88 5.83 1.48
C LEU A 190 7.39 4.43 1.88
N LEU A 191 6.21 4.33 2.49
CA LEU A 191 5.65 3.03 2.90
C LEU A 191 5.40 2.12 1.70
N LEU A 192 4.92 2.68 0.59
CA LEU A 192 4.74 1.92 -0.66
C LEU A 192 6.08 1.47 -1.25
N ALA A 193 7.12 2.30 -1.19
CA ALA A 193 8.47 1.92 -1.63
C ALA A 193 9.04 0.76 -0.79
N ILE A 194 8.87 0.80 0.54
CA ILE A 194 9.27 -0.28 1.44
C ILE A 194 8.47 -1.55 1.15
N THR A 195 7.16 -1.43 0.92
CA THR A 195 6.31 -2.56 0.56
C THR A 195 6.73 -3.18 -0.78
N ALA A 196 7.14 -2.34 -1.74
CA ALA A 196 7.65 -2.75 -3.05
C ALA A 196 8.98 -3.50 -2.96
N THR A 197 9.93 -3.04 -2.15
CA THR A 197 11.20 -3.76 -1.95
C THR A 197 10.98 -5.10 -1.25
N GLN A 198 10.10 -5.14 -0.24
CA GLN A 198 9.74 -6.40 0.43
C GLN A 198 9.07 -7.38 -0.54
N THR A 199 8.08 -6.93 -1.31
CA THR A 199 7.35 -7.79 -2.26
C THR A 199 8.28 -8.35 -3.34
N LEU A 200 9.19 -7.54 -3.87
CA LEU A 200 10.22 -8.02 -4.82
C LEU A 200 11.08 -9.13 -4.22
N SER A 201 11.51 -8.97 -2.96
CA SER A 201 12.30 -9.99 -2.26
C SER A 201 11.51 -11.29 -2.07
N LEU A 202 10.25 -11.21 -1.66
CA LEU A 202 9.38 -12.39 -1.51
C LEU A 202 9.17 -13.13 -2.83
N LEU A 203 8.96 -12.38 -3.92
CA LEU A 203 8.80 -12.98 -5.24
C LEU A 203 10.07 -13.68 -5.70
N GLY A 204 11.24 -13.12 -5.43
CA GLY A 204 12.53 -13.76 -5.69
C GLY A 204 12.68 -15.08 -4.91
N GLU A 205 12.39 -15.07 -3.60
CA GLU A 205 12.42 -16.28 -2.76
C GLU A 205 11.48 -17.38 -3.30
N ILE A 206 10.25 -17.01 -3.71
CA ILE A 206 9.28 -17.96 -4.25
C ILE A 206 9.74 -18.55 -5.58
N ASP A 207 10.25 -17.71 -6.49
CA ASP A 207 10.71 -18.15 -7.81
C ASP A 207 11.91 -19.12 -7.69
N GLU A 208 12.82 -18.90 -6.74
CA GLU A 208 13.94 -19.81 -6.44
C GLU A 208 13.47 -21.17 -5.87
N LEU A 209 12.48 -21.14 -4.97
CA LEU A 209 11.89 -22.37 -4.41
C LEU A 209 11.15 -23.19 -5.46
N GLN A 210 10.58 -22.55 -6.47
CA GLN A 210 9.93 -23.24 -7.59
C GLN A 210 10.96 -23.82 -8.57
N GLY A 211 12.03 -23.09 -8.85
CA GLY A 211 13.11 -23.54 -9.74
C GLY A 211 13.93 -24.72 -9.20
N SER A 212 13.97 -24.92 -7.88
CA SER A 212 14.69 -26.06 -7.26
C SER A 212 13.88 -27.37 -7.22
N ARG A 213 12.59 -27.33 -7.57
CA ARG A 213 11.70 -28.50 -7.62
C ARG A 213 11.56 -29.11 -9.02
N GLN A 214 12.16 -28.50 -10.03
CA GLN A 214 12.25 -29.00 -11.41
C GLN A 214 13.61 -29.65 -11.63
#